data_AF-A0A3B9P979-F1
#
_entry.id   AF-A0A3B9P979-F1
#
_cell.length_a   1.000
_cell.length_b   1.000
_cell.length_c   1.000
_cell.angle_alpha   90.00
_cell.angle_beta   90.00
_cell.angle_gamma   90.00
#
_symmetry.space_group_name_H-M   'P 1'
#
loop_
_entity.id
_entity.type
_entity.pdbx_description
1 polymer ?
#
loop_
_entity_poly.entity_id
_entity_poly.type
_entity_poly.pdbx_seq_one_letter_code
_entity_poly.pdbx_strand_id
1 'polypeptide(L)'
;MNNHKTNRGEIQKQHQKRMIYLLILISSLLGGCHFPTATPLSPDLSPQQQTEVSGILNPPGIATALPSETPLAPLPSVESTQVESTQEETLLDGHLRYRTQQGDTLPAIALRFDVPVDSIQYAAPLSAEGLLPTGIQLQIPDILEEHLPFNTPYLPDSEIIYGPSVGDFNVLAFVEAAGGFLSTYQEEVKEKTLTGAEIVNKVSIETSTNPRLLLAFLEYQSGWVFGFPPDAANDPYPIGFGASLDTGLYKELMISAKVLAQGFYGWRDGSLLNLSFYGGRTARLAPELNAGSAAIMALFGSLYLPEAWENHMFGDDSFLSFYREIFGDELARAASVEPYLSHTIQQPELMLPFAIGEAWSFTGGPHMAWQTGTPRGAVDFAPITGEPACAVSAWWTTAAASGLVLRSDWNVVALDLDGDGDEGTGWVLIYMHVAEKDKPAVGTWLEKDEKLGHPSCEGGSATGTHVHFARKYNGEWFGVRDPLPMVLSGWRVFAGDRRYEGFMQKGDKIVTAVPYGSSDAKIIRDE
;
A
#
# COMPACT_ATOMS: atom_id res chain seq x y z
N MET A 1 64.55 -56.18 -17.32
CA MET A 1 63.22 -56.55 -17.86
C MET A 1 62.21 -56.37 -16.72
N ASN A 2 61.63 -55.18 -16.59
CA ASN A 2 60.33 -54.75 -17.16
C ASN A 2 59.12 -55.44 -16.53
N ASN A 3 58.42 -54.74 -15.63
CA ASN A 3 57.00 -54.37 -15.74
C ASN A 3 56.35 -54.18 -14.35
N HIS A 4 56.40 -52.95 -13.83
CA HIS A 4 55.51 -52.53 -12.74
C HIS A 4 55.21 -51.03 -12.84
N LYS A 5 54.65 -50.58 -13.96
CA LYS A 5 54.08 -49.22 -14.11
C LYS A 5 52.95 -49.23 -15.15
N THR A 6 51.84 -49.91 -14.86
CA THR A 6 50.68 -49.88 -15.78
C THR A 6 49.32 -50.05 -15.11
N ASN A 7 49.17 -49.75 -13.81
CA ASN A 7 47.85 -49.88 -13.16
C ASN A 7 47.35 -48.65 -12.38
N ARG A 8 48.13 -47.56 -12.35
CA ARG A 8 47.72 -46.32 -11.63
C ARG A 8 46.97 -45.33 -12.53
N GLY A 9 47.24 -45.34 -13.83
CA GLY A 9 46.62 -44.42 -14.80
C GLY A 9 45.19 -44.81 -15.22
N GLU A 10 44.85 -46.09 -15.21
CA GLU A 10 43.48 -46.55 -15.56
C GLU A 10 42.49 -46.32 -14.43
N ILE A 11 42.89 -46.57 -13.18
CA ILE A 11 42.05 -46.32 -11.99
C ILE A 11 41.74 -44.82 -11.87
N GLN A 12 42.71 -43.95 -12.14
CA GLN A 12 42.53 -42.50 -12.09
C GLN A 12 41.62 -41.98 -13.21
N LYS A 13 41.72 -42.52 -14.43
CA LYS A 13 40.79 -42.22 -15.53
C LYS A 13 39.37 -42.70 -15.26
N GLN A 14 39.20 -43.82 -14.56
CA GLN A 14 37.88 -44.36 -14.21
C GLN A 14 37.19 -43.53 -13.11
N HIS A 15 37.94 -43.03 -12.12
CA HIS A 15 37.43 -42.09 -11.13
C HIS A 15 37.04 -40.74 -11.75
N GLN A 16 37.86 -40.22 -12.67
CA GLN A 16 37.57 -38.95 -13.34
C GLN A 16 36.33 -39.04 -14.24
N LYS A 17 36.13 -40.16 -14.94
CA LYS A 17 34.90 -40.43 -15.70
C LYS A 17 33.67 -40.54 -14.79
N ARG A 18 33.77 -41.25 -13.65
CA ARG A 18 32.66 -41.34 -12.68
C ARG A 18 32.30 -39.99 -12.08
N MET A 19 33.28 -39.13 -11.82
CA MET A 19 33.06 -37.78 -11.30
C MET A 19 32.40 -36.86 -12.34
N ILE A 20 32.78 -36.98 -13.62
CA ILE A 20 32.13 -36.26 -14.72
C ILE A 20 30.68 -36.74 -14.92
N TYR A 21 30.42 -38.06 -14.87
CA TYR A 21 29.05 -38.57 -14.94
C TYR A 21 28.21 -38.15 -13.73
N LEU A 22 28.78 -38.06 -12.53
CA LEU A 22 28.09 -37.58 -11.33
C LEU A 22 27.76 -36.08 -11.45
N LEU A 23 28.68 -35.27 -11.98
CA LEU A 23 28.46 -33.83 -12.23
C LEU A 23 27.39 -33.59 -13.31
N ILE A 24 27.37 -34.40 -14.38
CA ILE A 24 26.32 -34.33 -15.40
C ILE A 24 24.96 -34.75 -14.82
N LEU A 25 24.93 -35.78 -13.95
CA LEU A 25 23.70 -36.26 -13.31
C LEU A 25 23.13 -35.22 -12.31
N ILE A 26 23.99 -34.55 -11.54
CA ILE A 26 23.62 -33.47 -10.62
C ILE A 26 23.14 -32.24 -11.40
N SER A 27 23.78 -31.91 -12.53
CA SER A 27 23.34 -30.82 -13.40
C SER A 27 22.02 -31.09 -14.11
N SER A 28 21.68 -32.36 -14.38
CA SER A 28 20.35 -32.76 -14.89
C SER A 28 19.27 -32.86 -13.82
N LEU A 29 19.64 -32.98 -12.53
CA LEU A 29 18.69 -32.96 -11.40
C LEU A 29 18.38 -31.53 -10.92
N LEU A 30 19.24 -30.55 -11.21
CA LEU A 30 19.02 -29.12 -10.94
C LEU A 30 18.29 -28.37 -12.07
N GLY A 31 18.06 -29.01 -13.22
CA GLY A 31 17.29 -28.44 -14.34
C GLY A 31 15.79 -28.81 -14.34
N GLY A 32 15.30 -29.38 -13.24
CA GLY A 32 13.95 -29.95 -13.11
C GLY A 32 13.00 -29.15 -12.24
N CYS A 33 13.26 -27.87 -11.94
CA CYS A 33 12.22 -26.99 -11.42
C CYS A 33 11.23 -26.75 -12.57
N HIS A 34 10.09 -27.43 -12.49
CA HIS A 34 8.95 -27.22 -13.37
C HIS A 34 8.29 -25.89 -12.96
N PHE A 35 8.95 -24.77 -13.27
CA PHE A 35 8.33 -23.46 -13.13
C PHE A 35 7.08 -23.42 -14.03
N PRO A 36 5.96 -22.84 -13.56
CA PRO A 36 4.78 -22.70 -14.39
C PRO A 36 5.18 -22.02 -15.69
N THR A 37 4.94 -22.71 -16.81
CA THR A 37 5.20 -22.13 -18.12
C THR A 37 4.15 -21.07 -18.32
N ALA A 38 4.57 -19.81 -18.52
CA ALA A 38 3.67 -18.71 -18.83
C ALA A 38 2.69 -19.17 -19.93
N THR A 39 1.42 -19.28 -19.56
CA THR A 39 0.38 -19.56 -20.54
C THR A 39 0.29 -18.31 -21.41
N PRO A 40 0.47 -18.37 -22.74
CA PRO A 40 0.37 -17.18 -23.55
C PRO A 40 -1.08 -16.69 -23.52
N LEU A 41 -1.39 -15.76 -22.62
CA LEU A 41 -2.60 -14.96 -22.67
C LEU A 41 -2.37 -13.85 -23.69
N SER A 42 -2.40 -14.21 -24.97
CA SER A 42 -2.86 -13.26 -25.98
C SER A 42 -4.31 -13.58 -26.28
N PRO A 43 -5.21 -12.68 -25.88
CA PRO A 43 -6.20 -12.23 -26.82
C PRO A 43 -6.14 -10.72 -26.95
N ASP A 44 -6.32 -10.22 -28.17
CA ASP A 44 -6.94 -8.91 -28.36
C ASP A 44 -8.16 -8.84 -27.42
N LEU A 45 -8.07 -8.07 -26.34
CA LEU A 45 -9.18 -7.91 -25.41
C LEU A 45 -10.36 -7.34 -26.20
N SER A 46 -11.49 -8.04 -26.17
CA SER A 46 -12.73 -7.51 -26.75
C SER A 46 -13.07 -6.16 -26.08
N PRO A 47 -13.82 -5.25 -26.75
CA PRO A 47 -14.24 -3.99 -26.15
C PRO A 47 -14.97 -4.14 -24.81
N GLN A 48 -15.64 -5.27 -24.61
CA GLN A 48 -16.28 -5.62 -23.35
C GLN A 48 -15.24 -5.94 -22.25
N GLN A 49 -14.23 -6.75 -22.56
CA GLN A 49 -13.13 -7.05 -21.63
C GLN A 49 -12.31 -5.79 -21.28
N GLN A 50 -12.13 -4.87 -22.23
CA GLN A 50 -11.47 -3.58 -21.96
C GLN A 50 -12.29 -2.70 -20.99
N THR A 51 -13.62 -2.75 -21.10
CA THR A 51 -14.53 -2.03 -20.19
C THR A 51 -14.52 -2.66 -18.80
N GLU A 52 -14.47 -3.99 -18.71
CA GLU A 52 -14.38 -4.75 -17.46
C GLU A 52 -13.06 -4.49 -16.73
N VAL A 53 -11.92 -4.54 -17.42
CA VAL A 53 -10.61 -4.14 -16.88
C VAL A 53 -10.65 -2.67 -16.42
N SER A 54 -11.18 -1.77 -17.24
CA SER A 54 -11.30 -0.35 -16.86
C SER A 54 -12.16 -0.13 -15.61
N GLY A 55 -13.23 -0.91 -15.41
CA GLY A 55 -14.10 -0.84 -14.24
C GLY A 55 -13.44 -1.34 -12.96
N ILE A 56 -12.54 -2.33 -13.05
CA ILE A 56 -11.74 -2.81 -11.92
C ILE A 56 -10.64 -1.79 -11.58
N LEU A 57 -9.94 -1.27 -12.59
CA LEU A 57 -8.84 -0.32 -12.40
C LEU A 57 -9.31 1.08 -11.98
N ASN A 58 -10.54 1.45 -12.35
CA ASN A 58 -11.16 2.74 -12.06
C ASN A 58 -12.63 2.55 -11.66
N PRO A 59 -12.92 2.03 -10.45
CA PRO A 59 -14.29 1.86 -10.01
C PRO A 59 -15.01 3.22 -9.98
N PRO A 60 -16.23 3.33 -10.55
CA PRO A 60 -17.05 4.53 -10.39
C PRO A 60 -17.27 4.76 -8.88
N GLY A 61 -17.33 6.03 -8.48
CA GLY A 61 -17.36 6.45 -7.07
C GLY A 61 -18.26 5.56 -6.23
N ILE A 62 -17.67 4.95 -5.19
CA ILE A 62 -18.34 4.08 -4.23
C ILE A 62 -19.62 4.78 -3.76
N ALA A 63 -20.77 4.18 -4.01
CA ALA A 63 -22.03 4.67 -3.49
C ALA A 63 -22.02 4.50 -1.97
N THR A 64 -21.86 5.60 -1.24
CA THR A 64 -21.92 5.64 0.22
C THR A 64 -23.36 5.40 0.65
N ALA A 65 -23.60 4.37 1.47
CA ALA A 65 -24.84 4.27 2.23
C ALA A 65 -24.93 5.48 3.19
N LEU A 66 -26.08 6.15 3.24
CA LEU A 66 -26.33 7.25 4.18
C LEU A 66 -26.35 6.73 5.63
N PRO A 67 -25.61 7.34 6.57
CA PRO A 67 -25.93 7.24 7.98
C PRO A 67 -27.04 8.25 8.34
N SER A 68 -28.05 7.76 9.05
CA SER A 68 -29.11 8.58 9.62
C SER A 68 -28.59 9.28 10.88
N GLU A 69 -28.61 10.61 10.90
CA GLU A 69 -28.20 11.42 12.06
C GLU A 69 -29.08 11.15 13.28
N THR A 70 -28.47 10.88 14.44
CA THR A 70 -29.14 10.95 15.75
C THR A 70 -28.27 11.81 16.69
N PRO A 71 -28.84 12.74 17.49
CA PRO A 71 -28.05 13.73 18.23
C PRO A 71 -27.30 13.14 19.44
N LEU A 72 -26.08 13.65 19.63
CA LEU A 72 -25.15 13.39 20.73
C LEU A 72 -25.70 13.78 22.11
N ALA A 73 -25.40 12.96 23.12
CA ALA A 73 -25.44 13.30 24.55
C ALA A 73 -24.04 13.10 25.18
N PRO A 74 -23.69 13.78 26.29
CA PRO A 74 -22.29 13.97 26.70
C PRO A 74 -21.70 12.78 27.49
N LEU A 75 -20.41 12.54 27.27
CA LEU A 75 -19.56 11.55 27.96
C LEU A 75 -19.33 11.85 29.45
N PRO A 76 -19.11 10.81 30.26
CA PRO A 76 -18.18 10.85 31.37
C PRO A 76 -16.84 10.18 30.99
N SER A 77 -15.75 10.85 31.37
CA SER A 77 -14.38 10.33 31.35
C SER A 77 -14.20 9.22 32.40
N VAL A 78 -13.55 8.11 32.03
CA VAL A 78 -13.10 7.11 33.01
C VAL A 78 -11.69 6.63 32.69
N GLU A 79 -10.94 6.57 33.78
CA GLU A 79 -9.53 6.28 33.99
C GLU A 79 -9.20 4.80 33.71
N SER A 80 -8.03 4.58 33.10
CA SER A 80 -7.50 3.26 32.74
C SER A 80 -7.29 2.39 33.98
N THR A 81 -7.94 1.23 34.02
CA THR A 81 -7.58 0.13 34.93
C THR A 81 -7.28 -1.09 34.08
N GLN A 82 -6.01 -1.52 34.06
CA GLN A 82 -5.63 -2.82 33.52
C GLN A 82 -6.29 -3.91 34.37
N VAL A 83 -7.02 -4.83 33.73
CA VAL A 83 -7.46 -6.08 34.35
C VAL A 83 -7.10 -7.24 33.46
N GLU A 84 -6.10 -7.98 33.91
CA GLU A 84 -5.84 -9.37 33.52
C GLU A 84 -6.97 -10.22 34.14
N SER A 85 -7.85 -10.79 33.30
CA SER A 85 -8.87 -11.74 33.76
C SER A 85 -8.99 -12.91 32.79
N THR A 86 -8.66 -14.09 33.30
CA THR A 86 -8.67 -15.41 32.66
C THR A 86 -10.03 -16.13 32.83
N GLN A 87 -11.14 -15.39 32.75
CA GLN A 87 -12.45 -16.02 32.53
C GLN A 87 -12.74 -16.03 31.04
N GLU A 88 -12.67 -17.22 30.44
CA GLU A 88 -13.15 -17.46 29.08
C GLU A 88 -14.67 -17.25 29.09
N GLU A 89 -15.12 -16.06 28.65
CA GLU A 89 -16.55 -15.76 28.56
C GLU A 89 -17.25 -16.82 27.72
N THR A 90 -18.39 -17.29 28.22
CA THR A 90 -19.24 -18.23 27.50
C THR A 90 -19.71 -17.58 26.20
N LEU A 91 -19.49 -18.25 25.07
CA LEU A 91 -19.97 -17.81 23.76
C LEU A 91 -21.49 -17.74 23.78
N LEU A 92 -22.03 -16.57 23.42
CA LEU A 92 -23.45 -16.33 23.28
C LEU A 92 -24.01 -17.21 22.17
N ASP A 93 -25.23 -17.72 22.37
CA ASP A 93 -25.92 -18.50 21.34
C ASP A 93 -26.09 -17.66 20.07
N GLY A 94 -25.87 -18.28 18.90
CA GLY A 94 -25.87 -17.59 17.61
C GLY A 94 -24.77 -16.54 17.41
N HIS A 95 -23.68 -16.57 18.20
CA HIS A 95 -22.51 -15.70 17.99
C HIS A 95 -21.27 -16.53 17.63
N LEU A 96 -20.36 -15.91 16.88
CA LEU A 96 -19.01 -16.37 16.63
C LEU A 96 -17.98 -15.56 17.44
N ARG A 97 -16.77 -16.10 17.57
CA ARG A 97 -15.64 -15.39 18.17
C ARG A 97 -14.76 -14.78 17.10
N TYR A 98 -14.51 -13.48 17.23
CA TYR A 98 -13.53 -12.76 16.43
C TYR A 98 -12.42 -12.22 17.33
N ARG A 99 -11.16 -12.46 16.95
CA ARG A 99 -10.01 -11.87 17.62
C ARG A 99 -9.59 -10.64 16.84
N THR A 100 -9.65 -9.48 17.49
CA THR A 100 -9.21 -8.20 16.91
C THR A 100 -7.78 -8.27 16.37
N GLN A 101 -7.62 -7.71 15.18
CA GLN A 101 -6.40 -7.62 14.41
C GLN A 101 -5.89 -6.18 14.42
N GLN A 102 -4.65 -5.96 13.98
CA GLN A 102 -4.12 -4.60 13.88
C GLN A 102 -4.92 -3.78 12.86
N GLY A 103 -5.09 -2.49 13.13
CA GLY A 103 -5.87 -1.62 12.25
C GLY A 103 -7.39 -1.78 12.38
N ASP A 104 -7.90 -2.68 13.22
CA ASP A 104 -9.34 -2.85 13.42
C ASP A 104 -9.98 -1.65 14.10
N THR A 105 -11.21 -1.36 13.69
CA THR A 105 -12.14 -0.43 14.33
C THR A 105 -13.51 -1.10 14.45
N LEU A 106 -14.32 -0.70 15.44
CA LEU A 106 -15.67 -1.24 15.58
C LEU A 106 -16.54 -1.03 14.32
N PRO A 107 -16.55 0.16 13.67
CA PRO A 107 -17.32 0.37 12.45
C PRO A 107 -16.90 -0.55 11.30
N ALA A 108 -15.59 -0.75 11.08
CA ALA A 108 -15.11 -1.62 10.01
C ALA A 108 -15.46 -3.09 10.27
N ILE A 109 -15.32 -3.58 11.50
CA ILE A 109 -15.72 -4.94 11.88
C ILE A 109 -17.22 -5.15 11.65
N ALA A 110 -18.05 -4.20 12.08
CA ALA A 110 -19.50 -4.25 11.89
C ALA A 110 -19.87 -4.39 10.41
N LEU A 111 -19.23 -3.62 9.52
CA LEU A 111 -19.43 -3.73 8.07
C LEU A 111 -18.99 -5.09 7.51
N ARG A 112 -17.82 -5.60 7.93
CA ARG A 112 -17.29 -6.90 7.47
C ARG A 112 -18.25 -8.05 7.81
N PHE A 113 -18.76 -8.08 9.04
CA PHE A 113 -19.69 -9.11 9.51
C PHE A 113 -21.16 -8.84 9.15
N ASP A 114 -21.46 -7.69 8.54
CA ASP A 114 -22.83 -7.26 8.20
C ASP A 114 -23.77 -7.17 9.41
N VAL A 115 -23.27 -6.62 10.51
CA VAL A 115 -24.00 -6.46 11.77
C VAL A 115 -24.02 -5.00 12.23
N PRO A 116 -25.01 -4.57 13.04
CA PRO A 116 -24.96 -3.30 13.74
C PRO A 116 -23.79 -3.24 14.74
N VAL A 117 -23.13 -2.08 14.87
CA VAL A 117 -21.98 -1.90 15.80
C VAL A 117 -22.36 -2.22 17.26
N ASP A 118 -23.56 -1.84 17.67
CA ASP A 118 -24.11 -2.06 19.01
C ASP A 118 -24.45 -3.53 19.32
N SER A 119 -24.47 -4.39 18.29
CA SER A 119 -24.64 -5.84 18.48
C SER A 119 -23.34 -6.56 18.85
N ILE A 120 -22.17 -5.96 18.60
CA ILE A 120 -20.85 -6.55 18.89
C ILE A 120 -20.61 -6.52 20.41
N GLN A 121 -20.40 -7.68 21.02
CA GLN A 121 -20.15 -7.81 22.44
C GLN A 121 -18.65 -7.93 22.74
N TYR A 122 -18.21 -7.30 23.83
CA TYR A 122 -16.83 -7.32 24.30
C TYR A 122 -16.76 -7.12 25.83
N ALA A 123 -15.75 -7.71 26.46
CA ALA A 123 -15.63 -7.76 27.92
C ALA A 123 -15.22 -6.41 28.56
N ALA A 124 -14.44 -5.60 27.84
CA ALA A 124 -13.87 -4.34 28.33
C ALA A 124 -14.22 -3.18 27.41
N PRO A 125 -14.52 -1.97 27.92
CA PRO A 125 -14.85 -0.81 27.09
C PRO A 125 -13.81 -0.57 25.98
N LEU A 126 -14.29 -0.48 24.75
CA LEU A 126 -13.48 -0.21 23.56
C LEU A 126 -13.75 1.20 23.03
N SER A 127 -12.76 1.77 22.32
CA SER A 127 -12.97 3.04 21.62
C SER A 127 -13.98 2.86 20.49
N ALA A 128 -14.99 3.75 20.43
CA ALA A 128 -15.98 3.73 19.35
C ALA A 128 -15.39 4.20 18.01
N GLU A 129 -14.41 5.10 18.08
CA GLU A 129 -13.84 5.80 16.91
C GLU A 129 -12.36 5.46 16.69
N GLY A 130 -11.68 4.91 17.70
CA GLY A 130 -10.24 4.59 17.65
C GLY A 130 -9.92 3.19 17.15
N LEU A 131 -8.63 2.96 16.95
CA LEU A 131 -8.08 1.62 16.73
C LEU A 131 -8.35 0.74 17.96
N LEU A 132 -8.64 -0.54 17.73
CA LEU A 132 -8.87 -1.51 18.79
C LEU A 132 -7.54 -2.13 19.26
N PRO A 133 -7.39 -2.44 20.57
CA PRO A 133 -6.27 -3.23 21.04
C PRO A 133 -6.27 -4.59 20.35
N THR A 134 -5.12 -5.01 19.83
CA THR A 134 -4.98 -6.30 19.15
C THR A 134 -5.15 -7.47 20.11
N GLY A 135 -5.82 -8.53 19.67
CA GLY A 135 -5.94 -9.77 20.43
C GLY A 135 -7.15 -9.85 21.38
N ILE A 136 -7.96 -8.79 21.49
CA ILE A 136 -9.23 -8.80 22.22
C ILE A 136 -10.24 -9.71 21.52
N GLN A 137 -10.96 -10.51 22.32
CA GLN A 137 -12.06 -11.35 21.86
C GLN A 137 -13.35 -10.53 21.78
N LEU A 138 -13.97 -10.53 20.61
CA LEU A 138 -15.31 -10.01 20.36
C LEU A 138 -16.25 -11.19 20.13
N GLN A 139 -17.50 -11.07 20.59
CA GLN A 139 -18.57 -11.97 20.19
C GLN A 139 -19.46 -11.23 19.19
N ILE A 140 -19.60 -11.79 18.00
CA ILE A 140 -20.28 -11.16 16.87
C ILE A 140 -21.45 -12.06 16.45
N PRO A 141 -22.66 -11.53 16.18
CA PRO A 141 -23.76 -12.32 15.66
C PRO A 141 -23.35 -13.07 14.37
N ASP A 142 -23.58 -14.38 14.36
CA ASP A 142 -23.27 -15.25 13.22
C ASP A 142 -24.46 -15.32 12.26
N ILE A 143 -24.62 -14.26 11.47
CA ILE A 143 -25.77 -14.07 10.55
C ILE A 143 -25.36 -13.98 9.07
N LEU A 144 -24.07 -14.03 8.77
CA LEU A 144 -23.56 -13.87 7.41
C LEU A 144 -23.50 -15.22 6.69
N GLU A 145 -24.46 -15.48 5.79
CA GLU A 145 -24.62 -16.81 5.18
C GLU A 145 -23.78 -17.06 3.91
N GLU A 146 -23.54 -16.03 3.09
CA GLU A 146 -22.89 -16.17 1.78
C GLU A 146 -21.56 -15.40 1.69
N HIS A 147 -20.45 -16.14 1.75
CA HIS A 147 -19.10 -15.64 1.49
C HIS A 147 -18.19 -16.76 0.97
N LEU A 148 -17.03 -16.38 0.43
CA LEU A 148 -15.99 -17.34 0.04
C LEU A 148 -15.57 -18.19 1.25
N PRO A 149 -15.28 -19.49 1.05
CA PRO A 149 -14.94 -20.40 2.16
C PRO A 149 -13.51 -20.20 2.71
N PHE A 150 -12.78 -19.19 2.22
CA PHE A 150 -11.38 -18.93 2.57
C PHE A 150 -11.30 -17.90 3.70
N ASN A 151 -11.29 -18.37 4.95
CA ASN A 151 -11.31 -17.53 6.16
C ASN A 151 -9.99 -17.53 6.95
N THR A 152 -8.97 -18.24 6.46
CA THR A 152 -7.62 -18.21 7.05
C THR A 152 -6.80 -17.11 6.37
N PRO A 153 -6.14 -16.22 7.14
CA PRO A 153 -5.23 -15.23 6.56
C PRO A 153 -4.18 -15.87 5.66
N TYR A 154 -4.03 -15.32 4.46
CA TYR A 154 -3.18 -15.79 3.39
C TYR A 154 -1.80 -15.09 3.36
N LEU A 155 -1.78 -13.76 3.45
CA LEU A 155 -0.55 -12.96 3.60
C LEU A 155 -0.70 -11.97 4.75
N PRO A 156 0.34 -11.77 5.58
CA PRO A 156 0.38 -10.70 6.59
C PRO A 156 0.27 -9.30 5.97
N ASP A 157 -0.20 -8.33 6.76
CA ASP A 157 -0.35 -6.95 6.26
C ASP A 157 1.02 -6.34 5.92
N SER A 158 2.03 -6.64 6.73
CA SER A 158 3.42 -6.22 6.53
C SER A 158 4.04 -6.77 5.25
N GLU A 159 3.48 -7.82 4.65
CA GLU A 159 3.99 -8.39 3.39
C GLU A 159 3.35 -7.72 2.16
N ILE A 160 2.33 -6.87 2.35
CA ILE A 160 1.75 -6.04 1.29
C ILE A 160 2.36 -4.64 1.28
N ILE A 161 2.54 -4.04 2.45
CA ILE A 161 2.97 -2.65 2.60
C ILE A 161 4.50 -2.55 2.55
N TYR A 162 5.01 -1.46 1.96
CA TYR A 162 6.41 -1.04 2.18
C TYR A 162 6.52 -0.55 3.62
N GLY A 163 6.71 -1.48 4.55
CA GLY A 163 6.68 -1.23 5.99
C GLY A 163 7.86 -1.87 6.72
N PRO A 164 7.79 -2.02 8.06
CA PRO A 164 8.91 -2.48 8.87
C PRO A 164 9.47 -3.87 8.50
N SER A 165 8.71 -4.72 7.81
CA SER A 165 9.15 -6.04 7.32
C SER A 165 10.11 -5.96 6.12
N VAL A 166 10.15 -4.82 5.41
CA VAL A 166 11.04 -4.64 4.26
C VAL A 166 12.48 -4.71 4.73
N GLY A 167 12.80 -3.97 5.79
CA GLY A 167 14.11 -3.95 6.42
C GLY A 167 15.20 -3.56 5.42
N ASP A 168 16.29 -4.33 5.37
CA ASP A 168 17.45 -4.08 4.52
C ASP A 168 17.31 -4.67 3.09
N PHE A 169 16.10 -5.01 2.64
CA PHE A 169 15.90 -5.60 1.32
C PHE A 169 16.32 -4.64 0.20
N ASN A 170 17.40 -4.99 -0.50
CA ASN A 170 17.91 -4.20 -1.61
C ASN A 170 17.40 -4.74 -2.95
N VAL A 171 16.42 -4.05 -3.54
CA VAL A 171 15.82 -4.40 -4.84
C VAL A 171 16.87 -4.50 -5.96
N LEU A 172 17.77 -3.53 -6.04
CA LEU A 172 18.77 -3.47 -7.11
C LEU A 172 19.71 -4.67 -7.04
N ALA A 173 20.25 -4.94 -5.86
CA ALA A 173 21.14 -6.07 -5.63
C ALA A 173 20.43 -7.42 -5.86
N PHE A 174 19.16 -7.52 -5.47
CA PHE A 174 18.37 -8.73 -5.67
C PHE A 174 18.14 -9.01 -7.16
N VAL A 175 17.72 -8.01 -7.94
CA VAL A 175 17.49 -8.15 -9.39
C VAL A 175 18.79 -8.43 -10.14
N GLU A 176 19.89 -7.76 -9.77
CA GLU A 176 21.21 -8.05 -10.34
C GLU A 176 21.64 -9.50 -10.08
N ALA A 177 21.45 -9.99 -8.85
CA ALA A 177 21.79 -11.36 -8.47
C ALA A 177 20.89 -12.41 -9.14
N ALA A 178 19.61 -12.10 -9.35
CA ALA A 178 18.65 -12.97 -10.03
C ALA A 178 19.01 -13.17 -11.51
N GLY A 179 19.53 -12.13 -12.18
CA GLY A 179 20.13 -12.23 -13.51
C GLY A 179 19.17 -12.56 -14.66
N GLY A 180 17.86 -12.53 -14.43
CA GLY A 180 16.84 -12.69 -15.47
C GLY A 180 16.67 -11.46 -16.36
N PHE A 181 15.68 -11.49 -17.24
CA PHE A 181 15.39 -10.44 -18.21
C PHE A 181 15.24 -9.05 -17.58
N LEU A 182 14.62 -8.97 -16.40
CA LEU A 182 14.43 -7.73 -15.64
C LEU A 182 15.74 -6.99 -15.37
N SER A 183 16.85 -7.71 -15.15
CA SER A 183 18.18 -7.12 -14.91
C SER A 183 18.75 -6.40 -16.14
N THR A 184 18.21 -6.68 -17.32
CA THR A 184 18.61 -6.07 -18.60
C THR A 184 17.59 -5.07 -19.14
N TYR A 185 16.38 -5.06 -18.57
CA TYR A 185 15.26 -4.24 -19.01
C TYR A 185 15.49 -2.76 -18.72
N GLN A 186 15.09 -1.90 -19.65
CA GLN A 186 15.05 -0.45 -19.49
C GLN A 186 13.78 0.11 -20.13
N GLU A 187 13.20 1.14 -19.51
CA GLU A 187 11.99 1.82 -19.97
C GLU A 187 12.15 3.33 -19.76
N GLU A 188 11.62 4.13 -20.69
CA GLU A 188 11.44 5.56 -20.49
C GLU A 188 10.21 5.81 -19.62
N VAL A 189 10.45 6.16 -18.35
CA VAL A 189 9.40 6.56 -17.42
C VAL A 189 9.39 8.08 -17.36
N LYS A 190 8.34 8.70 -17.91
CA LYS A 190 8.29 10.16 -18.18
C LYS A 190 9.51 10.61 -19.00
N GLU A 191 10.43 11.39 -18.41
CA GLU A 191 11.61 11.95 -19.08
C GLU A 191 12.92 11.29 -18.62
N LYS A 192 12.85 10.14 -17.93
CA LYS A 192 14.02 9.42 -17.45
C LYS A 192 13.98 7.97 -17.89
N THR A 193 15.07 7.50 -18.48
CA THR A 193 15.30 6.06 -18.68
C THR A 193 15.63 5.43 -17.33
N LEU A 194 14.87 4.41 -16.93
CA LEU A 194 15.09 3.63 -15.71
C LEU A 194 15.32 2.16 -16.07
N THR A 195 16.16 1.48 -15.30
CA THR A 195 16.31 0.01 -15.34
C THR A 195 15.12 -0.69 -14.70
N GLY A 196 14.91 -1.97 -15.03
CA GLY A 196 13.85 -2.78 -14.41
C GLY A 196 13.89 -2.79 -12.88
N ALA A 197 15.09 -2.85 -12.29
CA ALA A 197 15.27 -2.79 -10.85
C ALA A 197 14.90 -1.41 -10.26
N GLU A 198 15.31 -0.32 -10.92
CA GLU A 198 14.94 1.05 -10.50
C GLU A 198 13.45 1.29 -10.60
N ILE A 199 12.77 0.71 -11.61
CA ILE A 199 11.32 0.78 -11.77
C ILE A 199 10.62 0.10 -10.60
N VAL A 200 11.00 -1.14 -10.25
CA VAL A 200 10.42 -1.84 -9.10
C VAL A 200 10.63 -1.06 -7.82
N ASN A 201 11.87 -0.61 -7.56
CA ASN A 201 12.19 0.16 -6.37
C ASN A 201 11.39 1.48 -6.29
N LYS A 202 11.24 2.17 -7.43
CA LYS A 202 10.47 3.41 -7.52
C LYS A 202 8.99 3.17 -7.19
N VAL A 203 8.37 2.17 -7.82
CA VAL A 203 6.96 1.85 -7.56
C VAL A 203 6.77 1.44 -6.10
N SER A 204 7.66 0.63 -5.53
CA SER A 204 7.61 0.22 -4.13
C SER A 204 7.58 1.40 -3.16
N ILE A 205 8.52 2.33 -3.29
CA ILE A 205 8.63 3.49 -2.39
C ILE A 205 7.44 4.44 -2.59
N GLU A 206 7.14 4.79 -3.85
CA GLU A 206 6.10 5.78 -4.14
C GLU A 206 4.70 5.31 -3.73
N THR A 207 4.38 4.05 -4.01
CA THR A 207 3.05 3.49 -3.71
C THR A 207 2.94 2.96 -2.28
N SER A 208 4.07 2.82 -1.60
CA SER A 208 4.21 2.13 -0.32
C SER A 208 3.82 0.65 -0.41
N THR A 209 4.30 -0.04 -1.46
CA THR A 209 4.04 -1.47 -1.72
C THR A 209 5.32 -2.29 -1.53
N ASN A 210 5.21 -3.43 -0.84
CA ASN A 210 6.35 -4.28 -0.51
C ASN A 210 7.09 -4.74 -1.78
N PRO A 211 8.40 -4.48 -1.91
CA PRO A 211 9.17 -4.84 -3.10
C PRO A 211 9.27 -6.35 -3.33
N ARG A 212 9.28 -7.16 -2.27
CA ARG A 212 9.29 -8.63 -2.41
C ARG A 212 8.00 -9.10 -3.08
N LEU A 213 6.86 -8.53 -2.71
CA LEU A 213 5.57 -8.84 -3.33
C LEU A 213 5.55 -8.46 -4.81
N LEU A 214 6.02 -7.25 -5.17
CA LEU A 214 6.07 -6.81 -6.57
C LEU A 214 6.97 -7.71 -7.42
N LEU A 215 8.16 -8.08 -6.91
CA LEU A 215 9.07 -8.99 -7.60
C LEU A 215 8.51 -10.40 -7.73
N ALA A 216 7.92 -10.95 -6.66
CA ALA A 216 7.28 -12.26 -6.71
C ALA A 216 6.14 -12.27 -7.73
N PHE A 217 5.28 -11.26 -7.69
CA PHE A 217 4.14 -11.20 -8.59
C PHE A 217 4.56 -11.03 -10.05
N LEU A 218 5.56 -10.19 -10.32
CA LEU A 218 6.16 -10.06 -11.64
C LEU A 218 6.74 -11.39 -12.12
N GLU A 219 7.54 -12.08 -11.31
CA GLU A 219 8.08 -13.39 -11.69
C GLU A 219 6.96 -14.40 -11.93
N TYR A 220 5.94 -14.45 -11.07
CA TYR A 220 4.83 -15.40 -11.17
C TYR A 220 4.04 -15.24 -12.48
N GLN A 221 3.85 -14.01 -12.95
CA GLN A 221 3.15 -13.74 -14.22
C GLN A 221 4.04 -13.89 -15.44
N SER A 222 5.29 -13.44 -15.33
CA SER A 222 6.11 -13.16 -16.51
C SER A 222 7.33 -14.07 -16.64
N GLY A 223 7.92 -14.53 -15.53
CA GLY A 223 9.25 -15.16 -15.51
C GLY A 223 10.42 -14.19 -15.73
N TRP A 224 10.24 -12.87 -15.57
CA TRP A 224 11.25 -11.87 -15.89
C TRP A 224 12.38 -11.73 -14.86
N VAL A 225 12.14 -12.08 -13.59
CA VAL A 225 13.11 -11.87 -12.50
C VAL A 225 14.25 -12.89 -12.60
N PHE A 226 13.94 -14.16 -12.80
CA PHE A 226 14.93 -15.24 -12.87
C PHE A 226 15.15 -15.81 -14.28
N GLY A 227 14.25 -15.54 -15.23
CA GLY A 227 14.26 -16.13 -16.56
C GLY A 227 14.38 -15.14 -17.71
N PHE A 228 14.48 -15.69 -18.92
CA PHE A 228 14.38 -14.97 -20.20
C PHE A 228 13.25 -15.60 -21.02
N PRO A 229 11.99 -15.31 -20.68
CA PRO A 229 10.85 -15.92 -21.34
C PRO A 229 10.85 -15.54 -22.84
N PRO A 230 10.32 -16.41 -23.72
CA PRO A 230 10.23 -16.10 -25.15
C PRO A 230 9.50 -14.78 -25.38
N ASP A 231 10.06 -13.92 -26.24
CA ASP A 231 9.48 -12.63 -26.63
C ASP A 231 9.35 -11.57 -25.53
N ALA A 232 10.01 -11.74 -24.37
CA ALA A 232 9.99 -10.77 -23.26
C ALA A 232 10.26 -9.31 -23.68
N ALA A 233 11.16 -9.11 -24.65
CA ALA A 233 11.53 -7.78 -25.15
C ALA A 233 10.43 -7.07 -25.93
N ASN A 234 9.44 -7.80 -26.46
CA ASN A 234 8.33 -7.24 -27.22
C ASN A 234 7.01 -7.33 -26.47
N ASP A 235 6.98 -7.88 -25.25
CA ASP A 235 5.77 -7.98 -24.42
C ASP A 235 5.48 -6.62 -23.75
N PRO A 236 4.40 -5.92 -24.13
CA PRO A 236 4.05 -4.64 -23.54
C PRO A 236 3.33 -4.77 -22.19
N TYR A 237 2.92 -5.97 -21.76
CA TYR A 237 2.16 -6.22 -20.54
C TYR A 237 2.75 -7.40 -19.75
N PRO A 238 3.94 -7.25 -19.15
CA PRO A 238 4.60 -8.35 -18.42
C PRO A 238 3.73 -9.00 -17.35
N ILE A 239 2.81 -8.27 -16.71
CA ILE A 239 1.93 -8.82 -15.66
C ILE A 239 0.64 -9.39 -16.26
N GLY A 240 0.20 -8.86 -17.41
CA GLY A 240 -0.92 -9.41 -18.17
C GLY A 240 -2.25 -8.69 -17.96
N PHE A 241 -2.27 -7.43 -17.48
CA PHE A 241 -3.53 -6.68 -17.37
C PHE A 241 -4.10 -6.29 -18.75
N GLY A 242 -3.26 -6.19 -19.78
CA GLY A 242 -3.67 -5.86 -21.15
C GLY A 242 -4.28 -4.45 -21.27
N ALA A 243 -3.89 -3.52 -20.39
CA ALA A 243 -4.41 -2.16 -20.39
C ALA A 243 -3.90 -1.37 -21.61
N SER A 244 -4.72 -1.28 -22.67
CA SER A 244 -4.33 -0.83 -24.02
C SER A 244 -3.57 0.51 -24.14
N LEU A 245 -3.64 1.38 -23.13
CA LEU A 245 -2.96 2.68 -23.08
C LEU A 245 -1.89 2.80 -21.98
N ASP A 246 -1.76 1.79 -21.13
CA ASP A 246 -0.84 1.74 -19.98
C ASP A 246 0.13 0.56 -20.17
N THR A 247 1.03 0.67 -21.15
CA THR A 247 2.05 -0.34 -21.48
C THR A 247 3.33 -0.15 -20.67
N GLY A 248 4.12 -1.21 -20.53
CA GLY A 248 5.44 -1.18 -19.90
C GLY A 248 5.41 -1.64 -18.45
N LEU A 249 6.59 -1.98 -17.92
CA LEU A 249 6.73 -2.53 -16.58
C LEU A 249 6.27 -1.53 -15.51
N TYR A 250 6.66 -0.25 -15.65
CA TYR A 250 6.28 0.77 -14.66
C TYR A 250 4.76 0.89 -14.53
N LYS A 251 4.05 0.88 -15.66
CA LYS A 251 2.60 1.00 -15.68
C LYS A 251 1.89 -0.22 -15.12
N GLU A 252 2.30 -1.42 -15.51
CA GLU A 252 1.75 -2.67 -14.97
C GLU A 252 1.96 -2.77 -13.45
N LEU A 253 3.14 -2.42 -12.93
CA LEU A 253 3.39 -2.41 -11.48
C LEU A 253 2.58 -1.34 -10.74
N MET A 254 2.40 -0.16 -11.35
CA MET A 254 1.50 0.86 -10.79
C MET A 254 0.04 0.39 -10.77
N ILE A 255 -0.38 -0.42 -11.75
CA ILE A 255 -1.71 -1.05 -11.75
C ILE A 255 -1.80 -2.07 -10.61
N SER A 256 -0.82 -2.96 -10.45
CA SER A 256 -0.77 -3.92 -9.34
C SER A 256 -0.86 -3.21 -7.99
N ALA A 257 -0.08 -2.15 -7.77
CA ALA A 257 -0.08 -1.39 -6.54
C ALA A 257 -1.43 -0.69 -6.25
N LYS A 258 -2.15 -0.24 -7.29
CA LYS A 258 -3.51 0.32 -7.13
C LYS A 258 -4.50 -0.76 -6.65
N VAL A 259 -4.50 -1.93 -7.29
CA VAL A 259 -5.42 -3.01 -6.93
C VAL A 259 -5.12 -3.54 -5.53
N LEU A 260 -3.83 -3.69 -5.18
CA LEU A 260 -3.39 -4.02 -3.83
C LEU A 260 -3.89 -2.98 -2.81
N ALA A 261 -3.70 -1.68 -3.09
CA ALA A 261 -4.18 -0.62 -2.20
C ALA A 261 -5.71 -0.63 -2.04
N GLN A 262 -6.47 -0.84 -3.12
CA GLN A 262 -7.93 -0.95 -3.06
C GLN A 262 -8.37 -2.09 -2.15
N GLY A 263 -7.78 -3.28 -2.29
CA GLY A 263 -8.09 -4.42 -1.43
C GLY A 263 -7.64 -4.19 0.01
N PHE A 264 -6.44 -3.67 0.23
CA PHE A 264 -5.87 -3.45 1.56
C PHE A 264 -6.66 -2.41 2.36
N TYR A 265 -6.74 -1.18 1.85
CA TYR A 265 -7.37 -0.07 2.57
C TYR A 265 -8.89 -0.18 2.54
N GLY A 266 -9.47 -0.73 1.46
CA GLY A 266 -10.90 -0.99 1.39
C GLY A 266 -11.36 -2.06 2.38
N TRP A 267 -10.53 -3.07 2.65
CA TRP A 267 -10.79 -4.01 3.74
C TRP A 267 -10.63 -3.36 5.11
N ARG A 268 -9.56 -2.55 5.28
CA ARG A 268 -9.23 -1.84 6.51
C ARG A 268 -10.39 -0.96 6.98
N ASP A 269 -11.03 -0.20 6.09
CA ASP A 269 -12.15 0.70 6.40
C ASP A 269 -13.55 0.08 6.19
N GLY A 270 -13.63 -1.14 5.66
CA GLY A 270 -14.87 -1.86 5.41
C GLY A 270 -15.60 -1.44 4.13
N SER A 271 -15.00 -0.61 3.27
CA SER A 271 -15.58 -0.21 1.98
C SER A 271 -15.45 -1.25 0.86
N LEU A 272 -14.54 -2.23 0.99
CA LEU A 272 -14.40 -3.37 0.09
C LEU A 272 -14.69 -4.67 0.83
N LEU A 273 -15.87 -5.22 0.58
CA LEU A 273 -16.33 -6.49 1.16
C LEU A 273 -16.49 -7.60 0.12
N ASN A 274 -16.51 -7.24 -1.17
CA ASN A 274 -16.68 -8.15 -2.28
C ASN A 274 -15.49 -8.06 -3.22
N LEU A 275 -15.01 -9.22 -3.67
CA LEU A 275 -14.09 -9.30 -4.81
C LEU A 275 -14.87 -9.15 -6.10
N SER A 276 -14.26 -8.47 -7.07
CA SER A 276 -14.67 -8.47 -8.46
C SER A 276 -13.66 -9.29 -9.25
N PHE A 277 -14.09 -10.45 -9.73
CA PHE A 277 -13.27 -11.32 -10.55
C PHE A 277 -13.21 -10.80 -11.99
N TYR A 278 -12.14 -11.14 -12.69
CA TYR A 278 -12.07 -11.03 -14.13
C TYR A 278 -13.30 -11.73 -14.75
N GLY A 279 -13.90 -11.12 -15.77
CA GLY A 279 -15.18 -11.58 -16.33
C GLY A 279 -16.43 -11.18 -15.52
N GLY A 280 -16.29 -10.34 -14.50
CA GLY A 280 -17.40 -9.59 -13.87
C GLY A 280 -18.18 -10.33 -12.78
N ARG A 281 -17.82 -11.57 -12.42
CA ARG A 281 -18.40 -12.26 -11.26
C ARG A 281 -17.93 -11.58 -9.98
N THR A 282 -18.76 -11.60 -8.94
CA THR A 282 -18.39 -11.11 -7.61
C THR A 282 -18.60 -12.18 -6.55
N ALA A 283 -17.84 -12.11 -5.46
CA ALA A 283 -18.09 -12.90 -4.27
C ALA A 283 -17.66 -12.14 -3.01
N ARG A 284 -18.39 -12.31 -1.92
CA ARG A 284 -18.06 -11.69 -0.64
C ARG A 284 -16.85 -12.38 -0.01
N LEU A 285 -15.93 -11.59 0.52
CA LEU A 285 -14.79 -12.07 1.31
C LEU A 285 -15.25 -12.59 2.68
N ALA A 286 -14.51 -13.54 3.25
CA ALA A 286 -14.74 -14.00 4.62
C ALA A 286 -14.37 -12.88 5.61
N PRO A 287 -15.24 -12.52 6.57
CA PRO A 287 -15.08 -11.36 7.44
C PRO A 287 -13.88 -11.41 8.39
N GLU A 288 -13.29 -12.59 8.60
CA GLU A 288 -12.16 -12.83 9.50
C GLU A 288 -10.79 -12.54 8.89
N LEU A 289 -10.71 -12.31 7.58
CA LEU A 289 -9.44 -12.05 6.89
C LEU A 289 -8.74 -10.78 7.42
N ASN A 290 -7.42 -10.74 7.28
CA ASN A 290 -6.65 -9.51 7.45
C ASN A 290 -6.64 -8.68 6.15
N ALA A 291 -6.16 -7.43 6.22
CA ALA A 291 -6.09 -6.54 5.05
C ALA A 291 -5.12 -7.06 3.99
N GLY A 292 -4.03 -7.71 4.42
CA GLY A 292 -3.04 -8.30 3.54
C GLY A 292 -3.62 -9.37 2.60
N SER A 293 -4.47 -10.24 3.16
CA SER A 293 -5.18 -11.28 2.41
C SER A 293 -6.18 -10.69 1.43
N ALA A 294 -6.99 -9.72 1.88
CA ALA A 294 -7.97 -9.07 1.01
C ALA A 294 -7.28 -8.37 -0.19
N ALA A 295 -6.12 -7.75 0.03
CA ALA A 295 -5.32 -7.11 -1.01
C ALA A 295 -4.87 -8.10 -2.10
N ILE A 296 -4.22 -9.20 -1.71
CA ILE A 296 -3.71 -10.17 -2.68
C ILE A 296 -4.83 -10.96 -3.37
N MET A 297 -5.91 -11.26 -2.64
CA MET A 297 -7.12 -11.85 -3.21
C MET A 297 -7.75 -10.95 -4.27
N ALA A 298 -7.80 -9.63 -4.03
CA ALA A 298 -8.28 -8.66 -5.01
C ALA A 298 -7.36 -8.56 -6.23
N LEU A 299 -6.04 -8.58 -6.04
CA LEU A 299 -5.06 -8.56 -7.13
C LEU A 299 -5.25 -9.75 -8.07
N PHE A 300 -5.28 -10.98 -7.53
CA PHE A 300 -5.54 -12.16 -8.35
C PHE A 300 -6.95 -12.14 -8.94
N GLY A 301 -7.95 -11.63 -8.20
CA GLY A 301 -9.32 -11.50 -8.67
C GLY A 301 -9.40 -10.67 -9.95
N SER A 302 -8.60 -9.60 -10.04
CA SER A 302 -8.57 -8.73 -11.22
C SER A 302 -8.05 -9.38 -12.51
N LEU A 303 -7.34 -10.51 -12.41
CA LEU A 303 -6.72 -11.20 -13.54
C LEU A 303 -7.39 -12.54 -13.89
N TYR A 304 -8.05 -13.19 -12.93
CA TYR A 304 -8.51 -14.56 -13.10
C TYR A 304 -10.00 -14.72 -12.88
N LEU A 305 -10.61 -15.61 -13.69
CA LEU A 305 -11.94 -16.15 -13.42
C LEU A 305 -11.92 -16.92 -12.08
N PRO A 306 -13.06 -17.04 -11.36
CA PRO A 306 -13.10 -17.62 -10.01
C PRO A 306 -12.42 -18.99 -9.88
N GLU A 307 -12.62 -19.89 -10.85
CA GLU A 307 -12.04 -21.24 -10.80
C GLU A 307 -10.52 -21.23 -10.98
N ALA A 308 -9.99 -20.35 -11.84
CA ALA A 308 -8.54 -20.18 -12.01
C ALA A 308 -7.93 -19.43 -10.82
N TRP A 309 -8.64 -18.43 -10.30
CA TRP A 309 -8.26 -17.66 -9.12
C TRP A 309 -8.04 -18.57 -7.91
N GLU A 310 -8.98 -19.50 -7.66
CA GLU A 310 -8.88 -20.43 -6.54
C GLU A 310 -7.64 -21.31 -6.65
N ASN A 311 -7.31 -21.81 -7.85
CA ASN A 311 -6.10 -22.59 -8.08
C ASN A 311 -4.82 -21.76 -7.86
N HIS A 312 -4.78 -20.52 -8.35
CA HIS A 312 -3.62 -19.65 -8.16
C HIS A 312 -3.41 -19.24 -6.70
N MET A 313 -4.49 -19.12 -5.92
CA MET A 313 -4.41 -18.77 -4.50
C MET A 313 -4.20 -19.99 -3.60
N PHE A 314 -4.89 -21.10 -3.84
CA PHE A 314 -4.99 -22.20 -2.87
C PHE A 314 -4.59 -23.58 -3.43
N GLY A 315 -4.21 -23.66 -4.71
CA GLY A 315 -3.71 -24.90 -5.30
C GLY A 315 -2.32 -25.30 -4.80
N ASP A 316 -1.88 -26.50 -5.18
CA ASP A 316 -0.56 -27.04 -4.81
C ASP A 316 0.58 -26.10 -5.26
N ASP A 317 0.47 -25.55 -6.47
CA ASP A 317 1.39 -24.58 -7.08
C ASP A 317 0.89 -23.12 -6.93
N SER A 318 0.30 -22.80 -5.78
CA SER A 318 -0.21 -21.47 -5.45
C SER A 318 0.87 -20.39 -5.38
N PHE A 319 0.44 -19.14 -5.49
CA PHE A 319 1.30 -17.97 -5.30
C PHE A 319 2.00 -17.95 -3.94
N LEU A 320 1.36 -18.42 -2.86
CA LEU A 320 1.98 -18.43 -1.53
C LEU A 320 3.12 -19.46 -1.43
N SER A 321 2.92 -20.66 -2.00
CA SER A 321 3.98 -21.66 -2.12
C SER A 321 5.18 -21.08 -2.86
N PHE A 322 4.91 -20.42 -3.99
CA PHE A 322 5.92 -19.75 -4.80
C PHE A 322 6.61 -18.57 -4.09
N TYR A 323 5.85 -17.73 -3.38
CA TYR A 323 6.39 -16.61 -2.60
C TYR A 323 7.36 -17.08 -1.52
N ARG A 324 7.00 -18.15 -0.80
CA ARG A 324 7.84 -18.79 0.21
C ARG A 324 9.11 -19.40 -0.35
N GLU A 325 9.07 -19.94 -1.57
CA GLU A 325 10.25 -20.49 -2.23
C GLU A 325 11.30 -19.40 -2.50
N ILE A 326 10.87 -18.21 -2.93
CA ILE A 326 11.78 -17.13 -3.30
C ILE A 326 12.23 -16.33 -2.08
N PHE A 327 11.31 -15.97 -1.19
CA PHE A 327 11.56 -15.01 -0.11
C PHE A 327 11.60 -15.63 1.28
N GLY A 328 11.31 -16.93 1.42
CA GLY A 328 11.27 -17.62 2.71
C GLY A 328 10.01 -17.33 3.52
N ASP A 329 10.03 -17.73 4.79
CA ASP A 329 8.87 -17.69 5.71
C ASP A 329 8.39 -16.27 6.03
N GLU A 330 7.25 -15.91 5.45
CA GLU A 330 6.58 -14.62 5.61
C GLU A 330 5.89 -14.45 6.97
N LEU A 331 5.45 -15.54 7.60
CA LEU A 331 4.85 -15.49 8.93
C LEU A 331 5.92 -15.20 9.98
N ALA A 332 7.11 -15.80 9.83
CA ALA A 332 8.24 -15.51 10.71
C ALA A 332 8.72 -14.06 10.59
N ARG A 333 8.73 -13.49 9.37
CA ARG A 333 9.03 -12.06 9.17
C ARG A 333 7.96 -11.17 9.80
N ALA A 334 6.70 -11.42 9.50
CA ALA A 334 5.59 -10.64 10.05
C ALA A 334 5.56 -10.69 11.58
N ALA A 335 5.78 -11.85 12.20
CA ALA A 335 5.82 -11.99 13.65
C ALA A 335 6.92 -11.15 14.34
N SER A 336 7.93 -10.68 13.60
CA SER A 336 8.99 -9.81 14.15
C SER A 336 8.61 -8.33 14.18
N VAL A 337 7.56 -7.93 13.45
CA VAL A 337 7.17 -6.53 13.27
C VAL A 337 5.69 -6.24 13.54
N GLU A 338 4.82 -7.23 13.38
CA GLU A 338 3.39 -7.12 13.68
C GLU A 338 3.09 -7.47 15.14
N PRO A 339 2.13 -6.79 15.78
CA PRO A 339 1.38 -5.65 15.27
C PRO A 339 2.21 -4.36 15.28
N TYR A 340 2.23 -3.62 14.16
CA TYR A 340 2.85 -2.30 14.06
C TYR A 340 1.84 -1.16 14.14
N LEU A 341 0.53 -1.47 14.06
CA LEU A 341 -0.56 -0.53 14.35
C LEU A 341 -1.19 -0.79 15.71
N SER A 342 -0.63 -0.17 16.76
CA SER A 342 -1.21 -0.22 18.10
C SER A 342 -2.37 0.77 18.29
N HIS A 343 -3.29 0.42 19.20
CA HIS A 343 -4.44 1.27 19.57
C HIS A 343 -4.07 2.61 20.21
N THR A 344 -2.81 2.77 20.63
CA THR A 344 -2.30 3.98 21.28
C THR A 344 -1.59 4.93 20.33
N ILE A 345 -1.48 4.60 19.04
CA ILE A 345 -0.87 5.49 18.05
C ILE A 345 -1.66 6.78 17.99
N GLN A 346 -0.91 7.88 17.91
CA GLN A 346 -1.45 9.21 17.65
C GLN A 346 -0.61 9.86 16.57
N GLN A 347 -1.26 10.72 15.78
CA GLN A 347 -0.53 11.65 14.94
C GLN A 347 0.33 12.56 15.85
N PRO A 348 1.61 12.82 15.51
CA PRO A 348 2.38 13.84 16.21
C PRO A 348 1.73 15.22 16.02
N GLU A 349 2.20 16.19 16.80
CA GLU A 349 1.88 17.60 16.54
C GLU A 349 2.43 17.97 15.16
N LEU A 350 1.54 18.37 14.26
CA LEU A 350 1.88 18.82 12.92
C LEU A 350 1.40 20.25 12.74
N MET A 351 2.21 21.05 12.07
CA MET A 351 1.84 22.42 11.70
C MET A 351 1.21 22.47 10.30
N LEU A 352 0.44 23.52 10.04
CA LEU A 352 0.13 23.89 8.66
C LEU A 352 1.45 24.11 7.89
N PRO A 353 1.59 23.58 6.65
CA PRO A 353 2.87 23.52 5.93
C PRO A 353 3.24 24.85 5.26
N PHE A 354 3.03 25.96 5.97
CA PHE A 354 3.35 27.31 5.55
C PHE A 354 3.60 28.22 6.76
N ALA A 355 4.24 29.37 6.50
CA ALA A 355 4.71 30.25 7.56
C ALA A 355 3.58 30.95 8.33
N ILE A 356 3.88 31.33 9.57
CA ILE A 356 2.96 32.05 10.46
C ILE A 356 2.61 33.42 9.84
N GLY A 357 1.33 33.78 9.90
CA GLY A 357 0.82 35.06 9.41
C GLY A 357 0.66 35.16 7.89
N GLU A 358 1.12 34.17 7.13
CA GLU A 358 0.89 34.09 5.68
C GLU A 358 -0.55 33.64 5.37
N ALA A 359 -1.16 34.27 4.37
CA ALA A 359 -2.49 33.91 3.90
C ALA A 359 -2.43 32.86 2.80
N TRP A 360 -2.92 31.67 3.11
CA TRP A 360 -3.01 30.55 2.18
C TRP A 360 -4.47 30.21 1.92
N SER A 361 -4.71 29.48 0.84
CA SER A 361 -6.01 28.96 0.49
C SER A 361 -6.01 27.43 0.65
N PHE A 362 -7.00 26.90 1.36
CA PHE A 362 -7.32 25.48 1.37
C PHE A 362 -8.02 25.13 0.05
N THR A 363 -7.24 24.77 -0.96
CA THR A 363 -7.73 24.60 -2.33
C THR A 363 -8.34 23.23 -2.57
N GLY A 364 -7.85 22.21 -1.88
CA GLY A 364 -8.28 20.83 -2.07
C GLY A 364 -8.61 20.17 -0.75
N GLY A 365 -9.89 19.82 -0.57
CA GLY A 365 -10.33 19.01 0.55
C GLY A 365 -9.80 17.58 0.46
N PRO A 366 -10.13 16.72 1.44
CA PRO A 366 -9.61 15.36 1.50
C PRO A 366 -9.81 14.58 0.21
N HIS A 367 -8.72 14.07 -0.35
CA HIS A 367 -8.68 13.22 -1.55
C HIS A 367 -7.60 12.13 -1.40
N MET A 368 -7.45 11.26 -2.39
CA MET A 368 -6.55 10.09 -2.30
C MET A 368 -5.14 10.53 -1.88
N ALA A 369 -4.56 9.84 -0.90
CA ALA A 369 -3.26 10.21 -0.34
C ALA A 369 -2.14 10.22 -1.41
N TRP A 370 -2.16 9.25 -2.32
CA TRP A 370 -1.18 9.14 -3.40
C TRP A 370 -1.77 8.55 -4.70
N GLN A 371 -2.09 7.25 -4.69
CA GLN A 371 -2.71 6.55 -5.83
C GLN A 371 -4.14 6.11 -5.52
N THR A 372 -4.91 5.77 -6.57
CA THR A 372 -6.20 5.10 -6.43
C THR A 372 -6.08 3.89 -5.50
N GLY A 373 -7.02 3.77 -4.55
CA GLY A 373 -7.02 2.72 -3.54
C GLY A 373 -6.48 3.20 -2.19
N THR A 374 -5.65 4.24 -2.14
CA THR A 374 -5.23 4.83 -0.86
C THR A 374 -6.38 5.59 -0.19
N PRO A 375 -6.39 5.75 1.15
CA PRO A 375 -7.43 6.50 1.85
C PRO A 375 -7.47 7.97 1.42
N ARG A 376 -8.58 8.65 1.74
CA ARG A 376 -8.70 10.10 1.60
C ARG A 376 -7.85 10.81 2.65
N GLY A 377 -6.56 10.90 2.38
CA GLY A 377 -5.50 11.33 3.30
C GLY A 377 -4.73 12.56 2.87
N ALA A 378 -4.97 13.09 1.67
CA ALA A 378 -4.30 14.28 1.16
C ALA A 378 -5.16 15.53 1.24
N VAL A 379 -4.49 16.67 1.41
CA VAL A 379 -5.06 18.03 1.40
C VAL A 379 -4.17 18.98 0.62
N ASP A 380 -4.76 19.98 -0.03
CA ASP A 380 -4.03 20.93 -0.85
C ASP A 380 -4.10 22.35 -0.31
N PHE A 381 -2.94 23.02 -0.30
CA PHE A 381 -2.83 24.43 0.05
C PHE A 381 -2.13 25.23 -1.04
N ALA A 382 -2.66 26.40 -1.36
CA ALA A 382 -2.06 27.33 -2.33
C ALA A 382 -1.77 28.69 -1.68
N PRO A 383 -0.62 29.32 -1.95
CA PRO A 383 -0.30 30.65 -1.43
C PRO A 383 -1.15 31.73 -2.13
N ILE A 384 -1.61 32.74 -1.39
CA ILE A 384 -2.39 33.86 -1.94
C ILE A 384 -1.44 35.01 -2.31
N THR A 385 -0.69 34.83 -3.39
CA THR A 385 0.38 35.75 -3.83
C THR A 385 0.02 36.60 -5.04
N GLY A 386 -1.02 36.23 -5.80
CA GLY A 386 -1.41 36.90 -7.06
C GLY A 386 -0.50 36.58 -8.25
N GLU A 387 0.32 35.53 -8.13
CA GLU A 387 1.20 35.04 -9.20
C GLU A 387 0.39 34.41 -10.35
N PRO A 388 0.93 34.36 -11.59
CA PRO A 388 0.29 33.65 -12.68
C PRO A 388 0.05 32.17 -12.35
N ALA A 389 -0.99 31.58 -12.95
CA ALA A 389 -1.26 30.16 -12.81
C ALA A 389 -0.03 29.31 -13.19
N CYS A 390 0.28 28.31 -12.36
CA CYS A 390 1.42 27.41 -12.50
C CYS A 390 2.81 28.07 -12.49
N ALA A 391 2.94 29.30 -11.99
CA ALA A 391 4.24 29.84 -11.64
C ALA A 391 4.79 29.11 -10.40
N VAL A 392 6.11 28.91 -10.36
CA VAL A 392 6.81 28.55 -9.13
C VAL A 392 6.61 29.69 -8.14
N SER A 393 6.01 29.39 -6.99
CA SER A 393 5.66 30.44 -6.04
C SER A 393 6.88 31.11 -5.42
N ALA A 394 6.82 32.41 -5.18
CA ALA A 394 7.79 33.12 -4.36
C ALA A 394 7.71 32.76 -2.87
N TRP A 395 6.57 32.23 -2.41
CA TRP A 395 6.37 31.79 -1.03
C TRP A 395 6.86 30.36 -0.83
N TRP A 396 7.10 30.01 0.43
CA TRP A 396 7.68 28.72 0.81
C TRP A 396 6.62 27.85 1.47
N THR A 397 6.55 26.58 1.07
CA THR A 397 6.03 25.55 1.97
C THR A 397 7.09 25.25 3.03
N THR A 398 6.64 24.99 4.25
CA THR A 398 7.51 24.72 5.40
C THR A 398 7.31 23.31 5.92
N ALA A 399 8.34 22.76 6.56
CA ALA A 399 8.27 21.48 7.25
C ALA A 399 7.23 21.56 8.38
N ALA A 400 6.26 20.65 8.38
CA ALA A 400 5.16 20.63 9.34
C ALA A 400 5.58 20.02 10.69
N ALA A 401 6.70 19.31 10.72
CA ALA A 401 7.40 18.79 11.88
C ALA A 401 8.91 18.71 11.56
N SER A 402 9.76 18.53 12.57
CA SER A 402 11.18 18.26 12.34
C SER A 402 11.37 16.84 11.80
N GLY A 403 12.34 16.64 10.90
CA GLY A 403 12.63 15.33 10.35
C GLY A 403 13.76 15.28 9.32
N LEU A 404 14.07 14.07 8.88
CA LEU A 404 15.08 13.75 7.88
C LEU A 404 14.45 13.67 6.48
N VAL A 405 15.03 14.34 5.49
CA VAL A 405 14.57 14.23 4.10
C VAL A 405 15.07 12.91 3.51
N LEU A 406 14.17 11.93 3.32
CA LEU A 406 14.49 10.62 2.73
C LEU A 406 14.42 10.62 1.21
N ARG A 407 13.49 11.39 0.66
CA ARG A 407 13.23 11.45 -0.77
C ARG A 407 13.06 12.89 -1.20
N SER A 408 13.72 13.26 -2.29
CA SER A 408 13.68 14.63 -2.84
C SER A 408 13.87 14.60 -4.36
N ASP A 409 12.95 13.92 -5.02
CA ASP A 409 13.00 13.70 -6.46
C ASP A 409 11.58 13.75 -7.03
N TRP A 410 11.45 14.05 -8.32
CA TRP A 410 10.15 14.11 -9.03
C TRP A 410 9.12 15.02 -8.36
N ASN A 411 9.60 16.16 -7.84
CA ASN A 411 8.79 17.18 -7.17
C ASN A 411 8.07 16.70 -5.92
N VAL A 412 8.60 15.65 -5.28
CA VAL A 412 8.16 15.12 -4.00
C VAL A 412 9.27 15.31 -2.97
N VAL A 413 8.89 15.65 -1.75
CA VAL A 413 9.75 15.57 -0.56
C VAL A 413 9.08 14.63 0.44
N ALA A 414 9.78 13.58 0.86
CA ALA A 414 9.37 12.72 1.98
C ALA A 414 10.22 13.06 3.21
N LEU A 415 9.56 13.39 4.31
CA LEU A 415 10.17 13.80 5.56
C LEU A 415 9.87 12.74 6.63
N ASP A 416 10.92 12.09 7.13
CA ASP A 416 10.90 11.08 8.18
C ASP A 416 11.07 11.72 9.56
N LEU A 417 10.13 11.46 10.45
CA LEU A 417 10.03 12.15 11.74
C LEU A 417 10.83 11.47 12.85
N ASP A 418 11.19 10.20 12.72
CA ASP A 418 12.03 9.51 13.71
C ASP A 418 13.51 9.44 13.30
N GLY A 419 13.80 9.73 12.02
CA GLY A 419 15.13 9.98 11.51
C GLY A 419 15.97 8.71 11.33
N ASP A 420 15.33 7.55 11.27
CA ASP A 420 16.01 6.26 11.12
C ASP A 420 16.48 5.99 9.68
N GLY A 421 16.01 6.78 8.71
CA GLY A 421 16.41 6.64 7.31
C GLY A 421 15.50 5.75 6.46
N ASP A 422 14.36 5.28 6.98
CA ASP A 422 13.45 4.35 6.29
C ASP A 422 12.04 4.95 6.10
N GLU A 423 11.58 5.03 4.84
CA GLU A 423 10.24 5.57 4.53
C GLU A 423 9.11 4.60 4.94
N GLY A 424 9.46 3.37 5.33
CA GLY A 424 8.56 2.31 5.78
C GLY A 424 8.36 2.24 7.29
N THR A 425 9.02 3.09 8.08
CA THR A 425 8.91 3.13 9.55
C THR A 425 8.47 4.51 10.01
N GLY A 426 8.02 4.60 11.27
CA GLY A 426 7.71 5.87 11.90
C GLY A 426 6.59 6.65 11.21
N TRP A 427 6.51 7.94 11.50
CA TRP A 427 5.67 8.87 10.74
C TRP A 427 6.47 9.47 9.60
N VAL A 428 5.90 9.48 8.40
CA VAL A 428 6.47 10.14 7.23
C VAL A 428 5.47 11.12 6.64
N LEU A 429 5.92 12.34 6.38
CA LEU A 429 5.13 13.38 5.72
C LEU A 429 5.54 13.51 4.26
N ILE A 430 4.56 13.62 3.38
CA ILE A 430 4.75 13.70 1.94
C ILE A 430 4.27 15.05 1.44
N TYR A 431 5.17 15.76 0.77
CA TYR A 431 4.91 17.04 0.10
C TYR A 431 5.09 16.85 -1.39
N MET A 432 4.08 17.14 -2.18
CA MET A 432 4.15 17.07 -3.65
C MET A 432 3.83 18.44 -4.27
N HIS A 433 4.20 18.57 -5.54
CA HIS A 433 4.20 19.82 -6.30
C HIS A 433 5.21 20.84 -5.77
N VAL A 434 6.31 20.34 -5.20
CA VAL A 434 7.45 21.16 -4.80
C VAL A 434 8.34 21.39 -6.02
N ALA A 435 8.61 22.64 -6.36
CA ALA A 435 9.46 22.99 -7.50
C ALA A 435 10.84 22.34 -7.38
N GLU A 436 11.47 22.02 -8.50
CA GLU A 436 12.87 21.55 -8.52
C GLU A 436 13.81 22.62 -7.96
N LYS A 437 13.43 23.90 -8.12
CA LYS A 437 14.11 25.04 -7.53
C LYS A 437 14.01 25.00 -6.00
N ASP A 438 15.18 25.05 -5.35
CA ASP A 438 15.36 25.19 -3.89
C ASP A 438 14.70 24.10 -3.02
N LYS A 439 14.44 22.92 -3.61
CA LYS A 439 14.05 21.72 -2.88
C LYS A 439 15.26 21.15 -2.09
N PRO A 440 15.10 20.66 -0.85
CA PRO A 440 16.18 20.17 0.00
C PRO A 440 16.83 18.92 -0.60
N ALA A 441 18.11 18.68 -0.28
CA ALA A 441 18.77 17.43 -0.67
C ALA A 441 18.35 16.28 0.26
N VAL A 442 18.36 15.05 -0.25
CA VAL A 442 18.23 13.83 0.58
C VAL A 442 19.34 13.82 1.65
N GLY A 443 18.98 13.43 2.87
CA GLY A 443 19.85 13.45 4.05
C GLY A 443 19.89 14.79 4.79
N THR A 444 19.18 15.81 4.30
CA THR A 444 19.02 17.08 5.03
C THR A 444 18.07 16.89 6.20
N TRP A 445 18.48 17.30 7.40
CA TRP A 445 17.55 17.46 8.52
C TRP A 445 16.88 18.83 8.42
N LEU A 446 15.56 18.86 8.49
CA LEU A 446 14.77 20.09 8.55
C LEU A 446 14.16 20.22 9.94
N GLU A 447 14.26 21.40 10.53
CA GLU A 447 13.49 21.71 11.73
C GLU A 447 12.05 22.07 11.38
N LYS A 448 11.13 21.88 12.33
CA LYS A 448 9.76 22.40 12.24
C LYS A 448 9.79 23.87 11.80
N ASP A 449 8.94 24.22 10.85
CA ASP A 449 8.82 25.54 10.22
C ASP A 449 9.97 25.96 9.30
N GLU A 450 11.00 25.12 9.14
CA GLU A 450 12.05 25.38 8.16
C GLU A 450 11.51 25.29 6.73
N LYS A 451 12.14 26.05 5.85
CA LYS A 451 11.79 26.14 4.42
C LYS A 451 12.06 24.81 3.73
N LEU A 452 10.99 24.20 3.22
CA LEU A 452 11.04 22.90 2.54
C LEU A 452 11.04 23.05 1.01
N GLY A 453 10.47 24.12 0.47
CA GLY A 453 10.54 24.38 -0.96
C GLY A 453 9.44 25.32 -1.44
N HIS A 454 9.31 25.43 -2.75
CA HIS A 454 8.33 26.31 -3.38
C HIS A 454 7.15 25.51 -3.95
N PRO A 455 5.89 25.83 -3.60
CA PRO A 455 4.72 25.32 -4.32
C PRO A 455 4.81 25.60 -5.82
N SER A 456 4.32 24.67 -6.64
CA SER A 456 4.41 24.73 -8.10
C SER A 456 3.30 23.91 -8.78
N CYS A 457 3.38 23.74 -10.11
CA CYS A 457 2.63 22.70 -10.85
C CYS A 457 3.53 21.55 -11.30
N GLU A 458 4.78 21.50 -10.83
CA GLU A 458 5.75 20.49 -11.26
C GLU A 458 5.43 19.13 -10.62
N GLY A 459 5.73 18.06 -11.34
CA GLY A 459 5.43 16.68 -10.93
C GLY A 459 3.94 16.33 -10.99
N GLY A 460 3.64 15.12 -11.47
CA GLY A 460 2.26 14.63 -11.54
C GLY A 460 1.32 15.51 -12.38
N SER A 461 0.05 15.56 -11.99
CA SER A 461 -0.97 16.40 -12.62
C SER A 461 -1.40 17.48 -11.63
N ALA A 462 -1.34 18.75 -12.04
CA ALA A 462 -1.77 19.89 -11.25
C ALA A 462 -2.61 20.85 -12.10
N THR A 463 -3.63 21.46 -11.50
CA THR A 463 -4.47 22.49 -12.14
C THR A 463 -4.04 23.91 -11.78
N GLY A 464 -3.13 24.06 -10.82
CA GLY A 464 -2.61 25.33 -10.33
C GLY A 464 -1.49 25.13 -9.30
N THR A 465 -0.81 26.23 -8.94
CA THR A 465 0.30 26.24 -7.98
C THR A 465 -0.21 25.91 -6.58
N HIS A 466 0.20 24.76 -6.03
CA HIS A 466 -0.17 24.34 -4.68
C HIS A 466 0.88 23.38 -4.10
N VAL A 467 0.72 23.04 -2.82
CA VAL A 467 1.38 21.89 -2.19
C VAL A 467 0.31 20.85 -1.87
N HIS A 468 0.53 19.62 -2.33
CA HIS A 468 -0.23 18.43 -1.92
C HIS A 468 0.44 17.84 -0.68
N PHE A 469 -0.30 17.70 0.40
CA PHE A 469 0.21 17.22 1.69
C PHE A 469 -0.49 15.94 2.14
N ALA A 470 0.28 14.89 2.44
CA ALA A 470 -0.21 13.60 2.92
C ALA A 470 0.71 13.02 4.00
N ARG A 471 0.27 11.94 4.67
CA ARG A 471 1.05 11.27 5.72
C ARG A 471 0.94 9.75 5.67
N LYS A 472 2.01 9.09 6.06
CA LYS A 472 2.10 7.65 6.30
C LYS A 472 2.55 7.35 7.72
N TYR A 473 2.19 6.18 8.23
CA TYR A 473 2.80 5.62 9.43
C TYR A 473 3.13 4.13 9.22
N ASN A 474 4.39 3.75 9.46
CA ASN A 474 4.91 2.40 9.19
C ASN A 474 4.54 1.90 7.78
N GLY A 475 4.68 2.78 6.78
CA GLY A 475 4.32 2.50 5.39
C GLY A 475 2.84 2.61 5.03
N GLU A 476 1.91 2.61 5.98
CA GLU A 476 0.48 2.74 5.68
C GLU A 476 0.08 4.19 5.46
N TRP A 477 -0.62 4.46 4.35
CA TRP A 477 -1.26 5.75 4.08
C TRP A 477 -2.46 5.95 5.01
N PHE A 478 -2.56 7.12 5.64
CA PHE A 478 -3.67 7.41 6.56
C PHE A 478 -4.63 8.46 6.01
N GLY A 479 -5.93 8.18 6.19
CA GLY A 479 -7.00 9.12 5.90
C GLY A 479 -7.04 10.29 6.88
N VAL A 480 -7.88 11.28 6.60
CA VAL A 480 -8.07 12.43 7.50
C VAL A 480 -9.08 12.19 8.62
N ARG A 481 -9.86 11.10 8.53
CA ARG A 481 -10.91 10.72 9.50
C ARG A 481 -10.34 9.87 10.62
N ASP A 482 -11.18 9.55 11.60
CA ASP A 482 -10.90 8.54 12.59
C ASP A 482 -10.54 7.21 11.91
N PRO A 483 -9.67 6.37 12.51
CA PRO A 483 -9.20 6.44 13.90
C PRO A 483 -8.01 7.37 14.17
N LEU A 484 -7.40 7.92 13.12
CA LEU A 484 -6.26 8.83 13.23
C LEU A 484 -6.58 10.12 12.46
N PRO A 485 -7.32 11.07 13.06
CA PRO A 485 -7.73 12.28 12.36
C PRO A 485 -6.53 13.16 11.99
N MET A 486 -6.62 13.84 10.85
CA MET A 486 -5.60 14.81 10.46
C MET A 486 -5.83 16.13 11.20
N VAL A 487 -4.83 16.56 11.97
CA VAL A 487 -4.84 17.82 12.71
C VAL A 487 -3.58 18.63 12.40
N LEU A 488 -3.73 19.85 11.87
CA LEU A 488 -2.62 20.73 11.48
C LEU A 488 -2.74 22.09 12.21
N SER A 489 -1.78 22.46 13.06
CA SER A 489 -1.84 23.67 13.90
C SER A 489 -3.17 23.80 14.68
N GLY A 490 -3.72 22.68 15.14
CA GLY A 490 -5.01 22.58 15.82
C GLY A 490 -6.25 22.61 14.91
N TRP A 491 -6.09 22.69 13.60
CA TRP A 491 -7.17 22.55 12.63
C TRP A 491 -7.42 21.08 12.31
N ARG A 492 -8.58 20.56 12.71
CA ARG A 492 -9.02 19.21 12.32
C ARG A 492 -9.61 19.24 10.91
N VAL A 493 -9.23 18.30 10.07
CA VAL A 493 -9.73 18.17 8.70
C VAL A 493 -10.94 17.24 8.64
N PHE A 494 -11.98 17.65 7.93
CA PHE A 494 -13.21 16.88 7.70
C PHE A 494 -13.43 16.67 6.21
N ALA A 495 -13.59 15.41 5.81
CA ALA A 495 -13.89 15.04 4.44
C ALA A 495 -15.39 15.20 4.15
N GLY A 496 -15.71 15.91 3.07
CA GLY A 496 -17.08 16.01 2.52
C GLY A 496 -17.48 14.77 1.72
N ASP A 497 -18.62 14.83 1.04
CA ASP A 497 -19.19 13.67 0.35
C ASP A 497 -18.34 13.24 -0.86
N ARG A 498 -17.83 14.20 -1.63
CA ARG A 498 -17.01 13.91 -2.83
C ARG A 498 -15.54 14.19 -2.61
N ARG A 499 -14.70 13.66 -3.51
CA ARG A 499 -13.27 13.98 -3.58
C ARG A 499 -13.07 15.48 -3.67
N TYR A 500 -12.04 15.99 -2.98
CA TYR A 500 -11.70 17.41 -2.88
C TYR A 500 -12.71 18.29 -2.14
N GLU A 501 -13.87 17.75 -1.73
CA GLU A 501 -14.81 18.46 -0.86
C GLU A 501 -14.47 18.19 0.61
N GLY A 502 -14.62 19.21 1.45
CA GLY A 502 -14.35 19.14 2.87
C GLY A 502 -14.13 20.51 3.51
N PHE A 503 -13.86 20.50 4.81
CA PHE A 503 -13.56 21.71 5.58
C PHE A 503 -12.53 21.43 6.68
N MET A 504 -11.88 22.47 7.16
CA MET A 504 -11.03 22.45 8.35
C MET A 504 -11.73 23.22 9.48
N GLN A 505 -11.60 22.75 10.71
CA GLN A 505 -12.19 23.39 11.88
C GLN A 505 -11.16 23.58 13.02
N LYS A 506 -11.10 24.78 13.59
CA LYS A 506 -10.36 25.11 14.82
C LYS A 506 -11.26 25.93 15.74
N GLY A 507 -11.82 25.28 16.77
CA GLY A 507 -12.87 25.87 17.60
C GLY A 507 -14.10 26.22 16.76
N ASP A 508 -14.54 27.48 16.81
CA ASP A 508 -15.68 27.98 16.03
C ASP A 508 -15.30 28.42 14.60
N LYS A 509 -14.00 28.44 14.26
CA LYS A 509 -13.54 28.81 12.91
C LYS A 509 -13.67 27.63 11.96
N ILE A 510 -14.25 27.87 10.78
CA ILE A 510 -14.38 26.90 9.70
C ILE A 510 -13.77 27.48 8.42
N VAL A 511 -12.98 26.68 7.71
CA VAL A 511 -12.44 26.99 6.38
C VAL A 511 -12.85 25.88 5.43
N THR A 512 -13.57 26.20 4.36
CA THR A 512 -14.07 25.22 3.40
C THR A 512 -13.14 25.11 2.21
N ALA A 513 -12.91 23.88 1.73
CA ALA A 513 -12.10 23.67 0.54
C ALA A 513 -12.75 24.29 -0.69
N VAL A 514 -12.00 25.13 -1.44
CA VAL A 514 -12.48 25.71 -2.70
C VAL A 514 -11.36 25.66 -3.75
N PRO A 515 -11.50 24.87 -4.83
CA PRO A 515 -10.45 24.68 -5.84
C PRO A 515 -9.86 25.96 -6.45
N TYR A 516 -10.66 27.03 -6.54
CA TYR A 516 -10.24 28.31 -7.12
C TYR A 516 -9.93 29.38 -6.06
N GLY A 517 -9.90 29.03 -4.77
CA GLY A 517 -9.46 29.88 -3.67
C GLY A 517 -10.32 31.12 -3.41
N SER A 518 -11.60 30.94 -3.06
CA SER A 518 -12.45 32.04 -2.58
C SER A 518 -12.06 32.49 -1.16
N SER A 519 -12.69 33.57 -0.66
CA SER A 519 -12.50 34.05 0.73
C SER A 519 -12.72 32.97 1.78
N ASP A 520 -13.62 32.01 1.51
CA ASP A 520 -14.03 30.97 2.46
C ASP A 520 -12.99 29.85 2.60
N ALA A 521 -12.06 29.78 1.64
CA ALA A 521 -10.91 28.88 1.67
C ALA A 521 -9.69 29.53 2.34
N LYS A 522 -9.75 30.80 2.73
CA LYS A 522 -8.61 31.50 3.31
C LYS A 522 -8.30 30.97 4.70
N ILE A 523 -7.07 30.50 4.89
CA ILE A 523 -6.52 30.05 6.16
C ILE A 523 -5.25 30.86 6.46
N ILE A 524 -5.11 31.26 7.72
CA ILE A 524 -3.90 31.89 8.25
C ILE A 524 -3.49 31.07 9.47
N ARG A 525 -2.20 30.76 9.53
CA ARG A 525 -1.61 30.10 10.70
C ARG A 525 -1.27 31.15 11.74
N ASP A 526 -1.84 31.02 12.93
CA ASP A 526 -1.70 31.97 14.04
C ASP A 526 -0.43 31.71 14.88
N GLU A 527 0.05 30.46 14.94
CA GLU A 527 1.17 29.96 15.76
C GLU A 527 1.89 28.78 15.09
#